data_AF-A0A524IQT4-F1
#
_entry.id   AF-A0A524IQT4-F1
#
_cell.length_a   1.000
_cell.length_b   1.000
_cell.length_c   1.000
_cell.angle_alpha   90.00
_cell.angle_beta   90.00
_cell.angle_gamma   90.00
#
_symmetry.space_group_name_H-M   'P 1'
#
loop_
_entity.id
_entity.type
_entity.pdbx_description
1 polymer ?
#
loop_
_entity_poly.entity_id
_entity_poly.type
_entity_poly.pdbx_seq_one_letter_code
_entity_poly.pdbx_strand_id
1 'polypeptide(L)'
;MKKVTIIVSAISILSFVFLFSSCVSTGPASGPGKDQGKDASAKPAGPAPREKTVIPPDSSSPEAIMQNTMPYQNKPVFFGIATRLRDREEEQKLALEYAAGQASKFLRLWGKADFLKQKTNTGVGYLQSVETNFDESLIPSLVERLNVVTEYQDNRGTYVVAEFDETLPAPVNYSLKAGSGTPEWVNVPPTIPGYLVGVGVAQAKRTLADSITSADEKAFEEIIKQIAIEIKLLDEYQSVDRVGTSMDSTSLETAQGEIKGFYVVSRMVSPDGRYYYSLAVCPQQNFTD
;
A
#
# COMPACT_ATOMS: atom_id res chain seq x y z
N MET A 1 -33.63 25.71 5.38
CA MET A 1 -33.15 24.41 5.89
C MET A 1 -33.73 23.28 5.03
N LYS A 2 -32.95 22.71 4.11
CA LYS A 2 -33.34 21.50 3.35
C LYS A 2 -32.42 20.36 3.81
N LYS A 3 -33.01 19.28 4.33
CA LYS A 3 -32.31 18.05 4.72
C LYS A 3 -32.00 17.25 3.45
N VAL A 4 -30.75 16.89 3.24
CA VAL A 4 -30.33 15.92 2.22
C VAL A 4 -30.28 14.55 2.91
N THR A 5 -31.07 13.62 2.42
CA THR A 5 -31.13 12.22 2.89
C THR A 5 -30.39 11.36 1.88
N ILE A 6 -29.32 10.68 2.29
CA ILE A 6 -28.58 9.72 1.47
C ILE A 6 -29.15 8.33 1.75
N ILE A 7 -29.59 7.65 0.69
CA ILE A 7 -30.12 6.28 0.73
C ILE A 7 -29.00 5.32 0.33
N VAL A 8 -28.68 4.37 1.21
CA VAL A 8 -27.78 3.23 1.00
C VAL A 8 -28.51 2.16 0.20
N SER A 9 -27.90 1.58 -0.83
CA SER A 9 -28.39 0.36 -1.48
C SER A 9 -27.40 -0.79 -1.32
N ALA A 10 -27.87 -1.82 -0.63
CA ALA A 10 -27.24 -3.13 -0.50
C ALA A 10 -27.62 -4.00 -1.71
N ILE A 11 -26.66 -4.74 -2.28
CA ILE A 11 -26.93 -5.79 -3.25
C ILE A 11 -26.31 -7.10 -2.75
N SER A 12 -27.18 -8.11 -2.65
CA SER A 12 -26.91 -9.45 -2.15
C SER A 12 -26.31 -10.38 -3.20
N ILE A 13 -25.30 -11.14 -2.76
CA ILE A 13 -25.09 -12.60 -2.87
C ILE A 13 -25.80 -13.31 -4.04
N LEU A 14 -24.99 -13.96 -4.90
CA LEU A 14 -25.41 -15.23 -5.51
C LEU A 14 -24.23 -16.19 -5.66
N SER A 15 -24.31 -17.30 -4.95
CA SER A 15 -23.43 -18.46 -4.96
C SER A 15 -23.44 -19.17 -6.31
N PHE A 16 -22.27 -19.61 -6.80
CA PHE A 16 -22.20 -20.66 -7.81
C PHE A 16 -21.12 -21.68 -7.43
N VAL A 17 -21.60 -22.86 -7.05
CA VAL A 17 -20.83 -24.08 -6.79
C VAL A 17 -20.63 -24.79 -8.13
N PHE A 18 -19.38 -25.07 -8.51
CA PHE A 18 -19.07 -26.07 -9.54
C PHE A 18 -18.03 -27.05 -9.03
N LEU A 19 -18.48 -28.30 -8.89
CA LEU A 19 -17.73 -29.52 -8.67
C LEU A 19 -17.40 -30.16 -10.03
N PHE A 20 -16.12 -30.40 -10.34
CA PHE A 20 -15.65 -31.47 -11.24
C PHE A 20 -14.17 -31.75 -10.89
N SER A 21 -13.85 -32.80 -10.13
CA SER A 21 -13.57 -34.18 -10.53
C SER A 21 -12.41 -34.37 -11.55
N SER A 22 -11.27 -34.77 -10.99
CA SER A 22 -10.39 -35.91 -11.35
C SER A 22 -9.99 -36.14 -12.82
N CYS A 23 -8.68 -36.17 -13.10
CA CYS A 23 -8.08 -37.28 -13.84
C CYS A 23 -6.56 -37.38 -13.61
N VAL A 24 -6.18 -38.52 -13.04
CA VAL A 24 -4.85 -39.09 -12.92
C VAL A 24 -4.29 -39.47 -14.30
N SER A 25 -2.99 -39.27 -14.53
CA SER A 25 -2.23 -40.03 -15.53
C SER A 25 -0.77 -40.17 -15.09
N THR A 26 -0.27 -41.40 -15.11
CA THR A 26 1.02 -41.85 -14.61
C THR A 26 1.91 -42.44 -15.73
N GLY A 27 3.18 -42.01 -15.73
CA GLY A 27 4.37 -42.79 -16.17
C GLY A 27 4.81 -42.68 -17.64
N PRO A 28 6.01 -43.19 -18.01
CA PRO A 28 7.12 -43.71 -17.21
C PRO A 28 8.53 -43.13 -17.58
N ALA A 29 9.57 -43.75 -17.01
CA ALA A 29 10.97 -43.33 -16.86
C ALA A 29 11.97 -43.73 -17.98
N SER A 30 13.25 -43.39 -17.74
CA SER A 30 14.54 -43.80 -18.35
C SER A 30 15.09 -42.89 -19.48
N GLY A 31 16.38 -42.51 -19.55
CA GLY A 31 17.59 -42.96 -18.85
C GLY A 31 18.76 -41.93 -18.94
N PRO A 32 20.00 -42.33 -18.60
CA PRO A 32 21.08 -41.41 -18.25
C PRO A 32 22.03 -41.08 -19.41
N GLY A 33 22.51 -39.83 -19.45
CA GLY A 33 23.59 -39.40 -20.34
C GLY A 33 24.63 -38.60 -19.57
N LYS A 34 25.83 -39.17 -19.42
CA LYS A 34 27.07 -38.45 -19.08
C LYS A 34 27.62 -37.84 -20.37
N ASP A 35 28.06 -36.58 -20.34
CA ASP A 35 29.35 -36.25 -20.94
C ASP A 35 29.95 -34.94 -20.42
N GLN A 36 31.28 -34.92 -20.38
CA GLN A 36 32.16 -33.89 -19.83
C GLN A 36 32.62 -32.89 -20.91
N GLY A 37 33.06 -31.70 -20.48
CA GLY A 37 33.85 -30.74 -21.28
C GLY A 37 33.50 -29.30 -20.91
N LYS A 38 34.09 -28.70 -19.86
CA LYS A 38 35.31 -27.87 -19.94
C LYS A 38 35.52 -27.24 -21.32
N ASP A 39 35.24 -25.95 -21.43
CA ASP A 39 36.22 -24.96 -21.88
C ASP A 39 35.85 -23.55 -21.42
N ALA A 40 36.83 -22.92 -20.78
CA ALA A 40 36.79 -21.55 -20.32
C ALA A 40 37.20 -20.63 -21.48
N SER A 41 36.38 -19.62 -21.76
CA SER A 41 36.86 -18.45 -22.51
C SER A 41 36.22 -17.18 -21.94
N ALA A 42 37.10 -16.26 -21.59
CA ALA A 42 36.86 -15.10 -20.76
C ALA A 42 35.93 -14.07 -21.41
N LYS A 43 34.91 -13.65 -20.66
CA LYS A 43 34.03 -12.52 -20.97
C LYS A 43 34.74 -11.22 -20.57
N PRO A 44 34.78 -10.18 -21.42
CA PRO A 44 35.33 -8.88 -21.03
C PRO A 44 34.46 -8.27 -19.93
N ALA A 45 35.11 -7.82 -18.86
CA ALA A 45 34.48 -7.19 -17.70
C ALA A 45 33.80 -5.87 -18.10
N GLY A 46 32.50 -5.94 -18.40
CA GLY A 46 31.62 -4.78 -18.31
C GLY A 46 31.52 -4.31 -16.86
N PRO A 47 31.18 -3.04 -16.61
CA PRO A 47 31.08 -2.50 -15.26
C PRO A 47 30.15 -3.39 -14.44
N ALA A 48 30.65 -3.85 -13.28
CA ALA A 48 29.89 -4.70 -12.38
C ALA A 48 28.52 -4.07 -12.13
N PRO A 49 27.41 -4.82 -12.26
CA PRO A 49 26.14 -4.36 -11.75
C PRO A 49 26.40 -4.10 -10.27
N ARG A 50 26.12 -2.88 -9.81
CA ARG A 50 26.00 -2.62 -8.38
C ARG A 50 24.84 -3.49 -7.92
N GLU A 51 25.16 -4.67 -7.43
CA GLU A 51 24.25 -5.54 -6.71
C GLU A 51 23.86 -4.76 -5.47
N LYS A 52 22.79 -3.97 -5.60
CA LYS A 52 22.07 -3.44 -4.45
C LYS A 52 21.56 -4.68 -3.75
N THR A 53 22.27 -5.12 -2.73
CA THR A 53 21.81 -6.15 -1.80
C THR A 53 20.58 -5.58 -1.13
N VAL A 54 19.41 -5.76 -1.75
CA VAL A 54 18.12 -5.49 -1.11
C VAL A 54 17.95 -6.64 -0.14
N ILE A 55 18.34 -6.38 1.11
CA ILE A 55 18.27 -7.34 2.21
C ILE A 55 16.78 -7.67 2.40
N PRO A 56 16.38 -8.95 2.41
CA PRO A 56 15.03 -9.32 2.80
C PRO A 56 14.71 -8.71 4.17
N PRO A 57 13.43 -8.38 4.45
CA PRO A 57 13.05 -7.75 5.71
C PRO A 57 13.63 -8.52 6.89
N ASP A 58 14.27 -7.81 7.83
CA ASP A 58 14.79 -8.42 9.04
C ASP A 58 13.61 -9.01 9.83
N SER A 59 13.63 -10.32 10.05
CA SER A 59 12.55 -11.05 10.72
C SER A 59 12.64 -10.98 12.26
N SER A 60 13.48 -10.10 12.81
CA SER A 60 13.72 -10.00 14.25
C SER A 60 12.54 -9.41 15.04
N SER A 61 11.66 -8.64 14.39
CA SER A 61 10.46 -8.07 15.00
C SER A 61 9.40 -7.69 13.96
N PRO A 62 8.12 -7.54 14.35
CA PRO A 62 7.09 -7.00 13.46
C PRO A 62 7.46 -5.64 12.88
N GLU A 63 8.11 -4.81 13.70
CA GLU A 63 8.53 -3.47 13.32
C GLU A 63 9.64 -3.50 12.27
N ALA A 64 10.59 -4.44 12.37
CA ALA A 64 11.64 -4.61 11.38
C ALA A 64 11.08 -5.08 10.02
N ILE A 65 10.08 -5.96 10.05
CA ILE A 65 9.45 -6.51 8.86
C ILE A 65 8.66 -5.45 8.09
N MET A 66 7.90 -4.60 8.78
CA MET A 66 7.11 -3.54 8.13
C MET A 66 7.96 -2.33 7.68
N GLN A 67 9.17 -2.17 8.22
CA GLN A 67 10.06 -1.04 7.90
C GLN A 67 10.59 -1.07 6.48
N ASN A 68 10.76 -2.25 5.89
CA ASN A 68 11.29 -2.38 4.55
C ASN A 68 10.41 -3.30 3.69
N THR A 69 9.47 -2.69 2.99
CA THR A 69 8.72 -3.32 1.92
C THR A 69 9.14 -2.71 0.60
N MET A 70 10.45 -2.52 0.37
CA MET A 70 10.93 -2.10 -0.94
C MET A 70 10.77 -3.26 -1.95
N PRO A 71 10.60 -2.96 -3.25
CA PRO A 71 10.47 -3.98 -4.28
C PRO A 71 11.69 -4.90 -4.33
N TYR A 72 11.45 -6.20 -4.51
CA TYR A 72 12.50 -7.20 -4.72
C TYR A 72 12.52 -7.60 -6.19
N GLN A 73 13.68 -7.50 -6.86
CA GLN A 73 13.82 -7.81 -8.30
C GLN A 73 12.77 -7.12 -9.21
N ASN A 74 12.42 -5.87 -8.90
CA ASN A 74 11.39 -5.07 -9.58
C ASN A 74 9.95 -5.62 -9.46
N LYS A 75 9.71 -6.51 -8.49
CA LYS A 75 8.38 -6.99 -8.11
C LYS A 75 7.93 -6.33 -6.81
N PRO A 76 6.65 -5.94 -6.70
CA PRO A 76 6.12 -5.37 -5.47
C PRO A 76 6.04 -6.43 -4.37
N VAL A 77 6.33 -5.97 -3.16
CA VAL A 77 6.36 -6.75 -1.92
C VAL A 77 5.36 -6.14 -0.93
N PHE A 78 4.40 -6.92 -0.48
CA PHE A 78 3.31 -6.47 0.38
C PHE A 78 3.45 -7.03 1.79
N PHE A 79 3.11 -6.21 2.77
CA PHE A 79 3.08 -6.60 4.18
C PHE A 79 1.67 -7.08 4.55
N GLY A 80 1.56 -8.15 5.29
CA GLY A 80 0.32 -8.70 5.80
C GLY A 80 0.33 -8.78 7.31
N ILE A 81 -0.81 -8.53 7.94
CA ILE A 81 -0.96 -8.63 9.39
C ILE A 81 -2.32 -9.22 9.75
N ALA A 82 -2.31 -10.16 10.69
CA ALA A 82 -3.50 -10.63 11.38
C ALA A 82 -3.30 -10.56 12.89
N THR A 83 -4.34 -10.16 13.62
CA THR A 83 -4.34 -10.26 15.08
C THR A 83 -4.33 -11.72 15.51
N ARG A 84 -3.80 -11.98 16.71
CA ARG A 84 -3.78 -13.33 17.29
C ARG A 84 -5.18 -13.95 17.37
N LEU A 85 -5.29 -15.15 16.84
CA LEU A 85 -6.42 -16.05 16.95
C LEU A 85 -6.02 -17.29 17.75
N ARG A 86 -6.99 -18.18 17.92
CA ARG A 86 -6.74 -19.50 18.51
C ARG A 86 -6.06 -20.42 17.52
N ASP A 87 -6.46 -20.35 16.26
CA ASP A 87 -5.91 -21.13 15.16
C ASP A 87 -4.82 -20.31 14.45
N ARG A 88 -3.59 -20.80 14.49
CA ARG A 88 -2.44 -20.11 13.90
C ARG A 88 -2.43 -20.19 12.37
N GLU A 89 -3.02 -21.23 11.78
CA GLU A 89 -3.14 -21.35 10.32
C GLU A 89 -4.15 -20.34 9.78
N GLU A 90 -5.25 -20.13 10.52
CA GLU A 90 -6.23 -19.09 10.18
C GLU A 90 -5.63 -17.68 10.29
N GLU A 91 -4.78 -17.42 11.29
CA GLU A 91 -4.04 -16.14 11.37
C GLU A 91 -3.17 -15.90 10.13
N GLN A 92 -2.40 -16.90 9.72
CA GLN A 92 -1.52 -16.79 8.55
C GLN A 92 -2.33 -16.52 7.28
N LYS A 93 -3.46 -17.21 7.11
CA LYS A 93 -4.39 -16.97 6.00
C LYS A 93 -4.90 -15.54 5.98
N LEU A 94 -5.36 -15.01 7.11
CA LEU A 94 -5.84 -13.62 7.21
C LEU A 94 -4.72 -12.60 6.95
N ALA A 95 -3.51 -12.88 7.40
CA ALA A 95 -2.36 -12.01 7.13
C ALA A 95 -2.05 -11.98 5.63
N LEU A 96 -2.14 -13.12 4.95
CA LEU A 96 -1.94 -13.21 3.50
C LEU A 96 -3.07 -12.54 2.71
N GLU A 97 -4.33 -12.67 3.16
CA GLU A 97 -5.47 -11.92 2.61
C GLU A 97 -5.28 -10.40 2.75
N TYR A 98 -4.72 -9.93 3.87
CA TYR A 98 -4.37 -8.52 4.06
C TYR A 98 -3.32 -8.04 3.06
N ALA A 99 -2.28 -8.85 2.82
CA ALA A 99 -1.26 -8.56 1.80
C ALA A 99 -1.87 -8.55 0.38
N ALA A 100 -2.78 -9.49 0.09
CA ALA A 100 -3.51 -9.55 -1.19
C ALA A 100 -4.44 -8.34 -1.39
N GLY A 101 -5.03 -7.81 -0.30
CA GLY A 101 -5.77 -6.55 -0.34
C GLY A 101 -4.89 -5.38 -0.80
N GLN A 102 -3.62 -5.31 -0.36
CA GLN A 102 -2.68 -4.32 -0.89
C GLN A 102 -2.31 -4.57 -2.35
N ALA A 103 -2.18 -5.82 -2.78
CA ALA A 103 -1.98 -6.15 -4.19
C ALA A 103 -3.17 -5.69 -5.05
N SER A 104 -4.40 -5.82 -4.56
CA SER A 104 -5.59 -5.30 -5.26
C SER A 104 -5.54 -3.78 -5.39
N LYS A 105 -5.21 -3.06 -4.30
CA LYS A 105 -5.00 -1.60 -4.32
C LYS A 105 -3.87 -1.18 -5.29
N PHE A 106 -2.81 -1.99 -5.40
CA PHE A 106 -1.74 -1.76 -6.35
C PHE A 106 -2.23 -1.86 -7.80
N LEU A 107 -3.05 -2.86 -8.12
CA LEU A 107 -3.62 -3.03 -9.46
C LEU A 107 -4.54 -1.86 -9.81
N ARG A 108 -5.44 -1.50 -8.90
CA ARG A 108 -6.42 -0.44 -9.09
C ARG A 108 -6.96 0.06 -7.75
N LEU A 109 -6.75 1.33 -7.48
CA LEU A 109 -7.31 2.02 -6.32
C LEU A 109 -8.04 3.27 -6.78
N TRP A 110 -9.34 3.32 -6.52
CA TRP A 110 -10.11 4.55 -6.65
C TRP A 110 -10.13 5.26 -5.31
N GLY A 111 -10.07 6.59 -5.32
CA GLY A 111 -10.22 7.36 -4.11
C GLY A 111 -10.83 8.72 -4.31
N LYS A 112 -11.39 9.22 -3.22
CA LYS A 112 -11.90 10.58 -3.05
C LYS A 112 -11.39 11.15 -1.74
N ALA A 113 -10.81 12.34 -1.79
CA ALA A 113 -10.38 13.10 -0.63
C ALA A 113 -11.13 14.44 -0.59
N ASP A 114 -11.83 14.70 0.51
CA ASP A 114 -12.57 15.93 0.77
C ASP A 114 -11.86 16.74 1.87
N PHE A 115 -11.55 18.00 1.57
CA PHE A 115 -10.88 18.95 2.45
C PHE A 115 -11.81 20.09 2.79
N LEU A 116 -12.33 20.08 4.01
CA LEU A 116 -13.13 21.17 4.52
C LEU A 116 -12.26 22.07 5.41
N LYS A 117 -12.06 23.31 4.97
CA LYS A 117 -11.44 24.38 5.75
C LYS A 117 -12.51 25.33 6.22
N GLN A 118 -12.77 25.34 7.52
CA GLN A 118 -13.71 26.27 8.15
C GLN A 118 -12.94 27.30 8.96
N LYS A 119 -13.03 28.57 8.59
CA LYS A 119 -12.51 29.68 9.36
C LYS A 119 -13.66 30.40 10.04
N THR A 120 -13.62 30.44 11.36
CA THR A 120 -14.53 31.22 12.21
C THR A 120 -13.72 32.29 12.94
N ASN A 121 -14.40 33.19 13.67
CA ASN A 121 -13.71 34.13 14.55
C ASN A 121 -12.92 33.48 15.69
N THR A 122 -13.25 32.24 16.05
CA THR A 122 -12.63 31.51 17.18
C THR A 122 -11.48 30.60 16.75
N GLY A 123 -11.28 30.38 15.45
CA GLY A 123 -10.17 29.58 14.94
C GLY A 123 -10.37 29.07 13.52
N VAL A 124 -9.44 28.24 13.07
CA VAL A 124 -9.53 27.53 11.79
C VAL A 124 -9.64 26.04 12.09
N GLY A 125 -10.75 25.43 11.68
CA GLY A 125 -10.97 23.99 11.68
C GLY A 125 -10.64 23.37 10.32
N TYR A 126 -10.07 22.17 10.35
CA TYR A 126 -9.83 21.34 9.17
C TYR A 126 -10.53 19.99 9.38
N LEU A 127 -11.41 19.62 8.46
CA LEU A 127 -11.95 18.27 8.39
C LEU A 127 -11.48 17.65 7.08
N GLN A 128 -10.95 16.44 7.19
CA GLN A 128 -10.31 15.73 6.10
C GLN A 128 -10.93 14.33 6.05
N SER A 129 -11.63 14.02 4.95
CA SER A 129 -12.26 12.72 4.73
C SER A 129 -11.64 12.04 3.52
N VAL A 130 -11.35 10.75 3.65
CA VAL A 130 -10.82 9.93 2.56
C VAL A 130 -11.74 8.73 2.40
N GLU A 131 -12.19 8.53 1.18
CA GLU A 131 -12.88 7.33 0.76
C GLU A 131 -11.99 6.60 -0.24
N THR A 132 -11.75 5.31 -0.02
CA THR A 132 -10.98 4.47 -0.94
C THR A 132 -11.82 3.28 -1.34
N ASN A 133 -11.80 2.93 -2.62
CA ASN A 133 -12.48 1.76 -3.16
C ASN A 133 -11.51 0.95 -4.02
N PHE A 134 -11.46 -0.35 -3.79
CA PHE A 134 -10.66 -1.30 -4.55
C PHE A 134 -11.44 -2.61 -4.68
N ASP A 135 -11.02 -3.46 -5.61
CA ASP A 135 -11.74 -4.69 -5.91
C ASP A 135 -11.39 -5.79 -4.90
N GLU A 136 -12.18 -5.90 -3.84
CA GLU A 136 -12.05 -6.97 -2.84
C GLU A 136 -12.33 -8.36 -3.42
N SER A 137 -13.08 -8.46 -4.52
CA SER A 137 -13.40 -9.75 -5.14
C SER A 137 -12.18 -10.43 -5.75
N LEU A 138 -11.11 -9.68 -6.01
CA LEU A 138 -9.82 -10.21 -6.49
C LEU A 138 -9.00 -10.87 -5.39
N ILE A 139 -9.24 -10.57 -4.10
CA ILE A 139 -8.39 -11.01 -2.99
C ILE A 139 -8.13 -12.53 -3.02
N PRO A 140 -9.15 -13.42 -3.17
CA PRO A 140 -8.91 -14.86 -3.20
C PRO A 140 -7.96 -15.29 -4.33
N SER A 141 -8.11 -14.71 -5.53
CA SER A 141 -7.23 -15.01 -6.67
C SER A 141 -5.83 -14.41 -6.52
N LEU A 142 -5.69 -13.30 -5.80
CA LEU A 142 -4.41 -12.65 -5.56
C LEU A 142 -3.59 -13.37 -4.50
N VAL A 143 -4.24 -13.98 -3.50
CA VAL A 143 -3.58 -14.85 -2.51
C VAL A 143 -2.78 -15.96 -3.19
N GLU A 144 -3.33 -16.59 -4.23
CA GLU A 144 -2.64 -17.65 -4.99
C GLU A 144 -1.43 -17.14 -5.81
N ARG A 145 -1.36 -15.82 -6.07
CA ARG A 145 -0.27 -15.16 -6.80
C ARG A 145 0.79 -14.55 -5.88
N LEU A 146 0.61 -14.64 -4.57
CA LEU A 146 1.55 -14.14 -3.58
C LEU A 146 2.54 -15.23 -3.17
N ASN A 147 3.83 -14.90 -3.25
CA ASN A 147 4.90 -15.75 -2.74
C ASN A 147 5.40 -15.21 -1.40
N VAL A 148 5.19 -15.96 -0.32
CA VAL A 148 5.62 -15.54 1.02
C VAL A 148 7.15 -15.54 1.10
N VAL A 149 7.72 -14.36 1.35
CA VAL A 149 9.17 -14.13 1.49
C VAL A 149 9.60 -14.27 2.94
N THR A 150 8.80 -13.77 3.86
CA THR A 150 9.11 -13.76 5.29
C THR A 150 7.83 -13.88 6.10
N GLU A 151 7.91 -14.62 7.19
CA GLU A 151 6.83 -14.77 8.15
C GLU A 151 7.41 -14.61 9.56
N TYR A 152 6.63 -13.95 10.41
CA TYR A 152 6.92 -13.82 11.83
C TYR A 152 5.63 -13.92 12.61
N GLN A 153 5.67 -14.61 13.75
CA GLN A 153 4.52 -14.81 14.61
C GLN A 153 4.91 -14.55 16.05
N ASP A 154 4.09 -13.79 16.76
CA ASP A 154 4.28 -13.50 18.18
C ASP A 154 2.97 -13.66 18.98
N ASN A 155 2.92 -13.01 20.15
CA ASN A 155 1.75 -13.00 21.02
C ASN A 155 0.69 -11.97 20.62
N ARG A 156 0.98 -11.07 19.69
CA ARG A 156 0.08 -10.04 19.13
C ARG A 156 -0.58 -10.55 17.85
N GLY A 157 0.11 -11.37 17.07
CA GLY A 157 -0.45 -11.96 15.85
C GLY A 157 0.57 -12.57 14.90
N THR A 158 0.17 -12.63 13.63
CA THR A 158 0.98 -13.16 12.52
C THR A 158 1.23 -12.05 11.51
N TYR A 159 2.46 -12.00 11.02
CA TYR A 159 2.98 -10.99 10.12
C TYR A 159 3.63 -11.69 8.93
N VAL A 160 3.25 -11.28 7.72
CA VAL A 160 3.81 -11.86 6.49
C VAL A 160 4.35 -10.75 5.61
N VAL A 161 5.37 -11.06 4.84
CA VAL A 161 5.78 -10.27 3.70
C VAL A 161 5.74 -11.17 2.49
N ALA A 162 5.01 -10.76 1.47
CA ALA A 162 4.79 -11.55 0.28
C ALA A 162 5.12 -10.74 -0.99
N GLU A 163 5.90 -11.35 -1.87
CA GLU A 163 6.13 -10.86 -3.23
C GLU A 163 4.89 -11.14 -4.08
N PHE A 164 4.51 -10.18 -4.90
CA PHE A 164 3.46 -10.35 -5.89
C PHE A 164 4.08 -10.50 -7.29
N ASP A 165 3.65 -11.52 -8.02
CA ASP A 165 4.18 -11.84 -9.35
C ASP A 165 3.64 -10.88 -10.42
N GLU A 166 4.08 -9.63 -10.33
CA GLU A 166 3.83 -8.56 -11.28
C GLU A 166 5.05 -7.64 -11.32
N THR A 167 5.36 -7.09 -12.48
CA THR A 167 6.50 -6.19 -12.64
C THR A 167 6.05 -4.75 -12.42
N LEU A 168 6.81 -3.99 -11.62
CA LEU A 168 6.56 -2.57 -11.47
C LEU A 168 6.72 -1.82 -12.81
N PRO A 169 5.87 -0.83 -13.10
CA PRO A 169 5.94 -0.07 -14.35
C PRO A 169 7.25 0.73 -14.49
N ALA A 170 7.88 1.09 -13.37
CA ALA A 170 9.21 1.65 -13.31
C ALA A 170 9.99 1.06 -12.12
N PRO A 171 11.33 1.04 -12.14
CA PRO A 171 12.10 0.69 -10.95
C PRO A 171 12.04 1.79 -9.89
N VAL A 172 11.74 1.42 -8.65
CA VAL A 172 11.82 2.35 -7.50
C VAL A 172 13.30 2.57 -7.15
N ASN A 173 13.91 3.60 -7.75
CA ASN A 173 15.32 3.96 -7.55
C ASN A 173 15.56 4.72 -6.24
N TYR A 174 15.12 4.14 -5.13
CA TYR A 174 15.29 4.67 -3.78
C TYR A 174 15.90 3.60 -2.87
N SER A 175 16.50 4.02 -1.77
CA SER A 175 17.04 3.08 -0.78
C SER A 175 16.77 3.64 0.60
N LEU A 176 16.11 2.85 1.43
CA LEU A 176 15.88 3.20 2.83
C LEU A 176 17.23 3.20 3.53
N LYS A 177 17.59 4.33 4.16
CA LYS A 177 18.78 4.39 5.00
C LYS A 177 18.52 3.51 6.22
N ALA A 178 19.30 2.44 6.37
CA ALA A 178 19.30 1.64 7.58
C ALA A 178 19.84 2.50 8.74
N GLY A 179 19.05 2.67 9.80
CA GLY A 179 19.46 3.44 10.97
C GLY A 179 18.57 3.14 12.17
N SER A 180 19.16 3.13 13.36
CA SER A 180 18.43 3.04 14.62
C SER A 180 17.82 4.41 14.94
N GLY A 181 16.56 4.63 14.56
CA GLY A 181 15.85 5.87 14.84
C GLY A 181 14.69 6.13 13.90
N THR A 182 14.11 7.33 14.00
CA THR A 182 13.08 7.80 13.08
C THR A 182 13.68 7.94 11.67
N PRO A 183 13.13 7.24 10.66
CA PRO A 183 13.60 7.38 9.29
C PRO A 183 13.47 8.82 8.80
N GLU A 184 14.43 9.28 8.00
CA GLU A 184 14.46 10.66 7.48
C GLU A 184 13.18 11.02 6.72
N TRP A 185 12.60 10.04 6.00
CA TRP A 185 11.37 10.20 5.21
C TRP A 185 10.15 10.62 6.04
N VAL A 186 10.16 10.39 7.36
CA VAL A 186 9.08 10.82 8.26
C VAL A 186 9.00 12.35 8.34
N ASN A 187 10.16 13.02 8.32
CA ASN A 187 10.23 14.48 8.43
C ASN A 187 10.40 15.15 7.06
N VAL A 188 11.12 14.49 6.14
CA VAL A 188 11.44 15.02 4.82
C VAL A 188 11.12 13.92 3.79
N PRO A 189 9.91 13.95 3.19
CA PRO A 189 9.54 13.01 2.15
C PRO A 189 10.59 13.00 1.02
N PRO A 190 11.08 11.82 0.59
CA PRO A 190 12.09 11.73 -0.45
C PRO A 190 11.50 12.06 -1.82
N THR A 191 12.32 12.58 -2.73
CA THR A 191 11.98 12.62 -4.16
C THR A 191 12.44 11.34 -4.83
N ILE A 192 11.51 10.60 -5.43
CA ILE A 192 11.79 9.35 -6.14
C ILE A 192 11.50 9.57 -7.63
N PRO A 193 12.50 9.52 -8.52
CA PRO A 193 12.30 9.78 -9.94
C PRO A 193 11.22 8.89 -10.56
N GLY A 194 10.25 9.49 -11.24
CA GLY A 194 9.12 8.79 -11.88
C GLY A 194 7.97 8.41 -10.92
N TYR A 195 8.03 8.85 -9.67
CA TYR A 195 7.03 8.54 -8.65
C TYR A 195 6.55 9.80 -7.92
N LEU A 196 5.25 9.87 -7.68
CA LEU A 196 4.65 10.67 -6.62
C LEU A 196 4.89 9.95 -5.29
N VAL A 197 5.18 10.73 -4.26
CA VAL A 197 5.51 10.20 -2.93
C VAL A 197 4.53 10.80 -1.92
N GLY A 198 3.92 9.95 -1.10
CA GLY A 198 3.02 10.34 -0.02
C GLY A 198 3.52 9.82 1.31
N VAL A 199 3.45 10.66 2.35
CA VAL A 199 3.72 10.25 3.72
C VAL A 199 2.43 10.41 4.52
N GLY A 200 1.91 9.29 5.00
CA GLY A 200 0.72 9.25 5.84
C GLY A 200 1.08 9.13 7.30
N VAL A 201 0.31 9.82 8.16
CA VAL A 201 0.45 9.76 9.61
C VAL A 201 -0.92 9.47 10.23
N ALA A 202 -0.99 8.46 11.08
CA ALA A 202 -2.20 8.12 11.83
C ALA A 202 -1.90 7.94 13.32
N GLN A 203 -2.90 8.20 14.16
CA GLN A 203 -2.84 7.87 15.58
C GLN A 203 -3.13 6.38 15.79
N ALA A 204 -2.68 5.87 16.93
CA ALA A 204 -3.02 4.52 17.38
C ALA A 204 -4.54 4.28 17.38
N LYS A 205 -4.96 3.21 16.71
CA LYS A 205 -6.31 2.66 16.75
C LYS A 205 -6.35 1.39 17.60
N ARG A 206 -7.51 0.74 17.65
CA ARG A 206 -7.76 -0.47 18.44
C ARG A 206 -6.77 -1.60 18.10
N THR A 207 -6.44 -1.76 16.82
CA THR A 207 -5.49 -2.79 16.37
C THR A 207 -4.32 -2.17 15.61
N LEU A 208 -3.20 -2.89 15.57
CA LEU A 208 -2.04 -2.51 14.76
C LEU A 208 -2.42 -2.42 13.27
N ALA A 209 -3.20 -3.39 12.78
CA ALA A 209 -3.71 -3.41 11.41
C ALA A 209 -4.52 -2.14 11.09
N ASP A 210 -5.46 -1.75 11.96
CA ASP A 210 -6.27 -0.54 11.75
C ASP A 210 -5.40 0.73 11.72
N SER A 211 -4.37 0.77 12.58
CA SER A 211 -3.47 1.92 12.68
C SER A 211 -2.60 2.05 11.42
N ILE A 212 -2.08 0.93 10.92
CA ILE A 212 -1.32 0.85 9.66
C ILE A 212 -2.21 1.21 8.47
N THR A 213 -3.40 0.59 8.34
CA THR A 213 -4.34 0.90 7.27
C THR A 213 -4.68 2.39 7.24
N SER A 214 -4.88 2.99 8.41
CA SER A 214 -5.15 4.42 8.51
C SER A 214 -3.97 5.29 8.07
N ALA A 215 -2.73 4.87 8.33
CA ALA A 215 -1.53 5.57 7.85
C ALA A 215 -1.38 5.41 6.33
N ASP A 216 -1.65 4.22 5.78
CA ASP A 216 -1.64 3.94 4.34
C ASP A 216 -2.68 4.80 3.60
N GLU A 217 -3.91 4.92 4.12
CA GLU A 217 -4.97 5.79 3.59
C GLU A 217 -4.55 7.28 3.60
N LYS A 218 -3.84 7.72 4.65
CA LYS A 218 -3.32 9.09 4.73
C LYS A 218 -2.17 9.34 3.75
N ALA A 219 -1.35 8.32 3.47
CA ALA A 219 -0.30 8.42 2.45
C ALA A 219 -0.92 8.49 1.04
N PHE A 220 -1.96 7.69 0.80
CA PHE A 220 -2.73 7.70 -0.44
C PHE A 220 -3.40 9.04 -0.69
N GLU A 221 -4.02 9.61 0.34
CA GLU A 221 -4.62 10.94 0.28
C GLU A 221 -3.64 12.02 -0.16
N GLU A 222 -2.41 11.99 0.36
CA GLU A 222 -1.36 12.94 -0.02
C GLU A 222 -0.95 12.80 -1.50
N ILE A 223 -0.97 11.57 -2.03
CA ILE A 223 -0.75 11.30 -3.47
C ILE A 223 -1.93 11.82 -4.30
N ILE A 224 -3.17 11.58 -3.89
CA ILE A 224 -4.36 12.09 -4.58
C ILE A 224 -4.34 13.61 -4.68
N LYS A 225 -3.97 14.31 -3.61
CA LYS A 225 -3.86 15.78 -3.66
C LYS A 225 -2.86 16.23 -4.70
N GLN A 226 -1.69 15.61 -4.75
CA GLN A 226 -0.66 15.94 -5.74
C GLN A 226 -1.18 15.76 -7.16
N ILE A 227 -1.88 14.64 -7.41
CA ILE A 227 -2.52 14.36 -8.71
C ILE A 227 -3.58 15.42 -9.03
N ALA A 228 -4.45 15.76 -8.08
CA ALA A 228 -5.51 16.74 -8.31
C ALA A 228 -4.95 18.15 -8.58
N ILE A 229 -3.84 18.53 -7.93
CA ILE A 229 -3.11 19.77 -8.20
C ILE A 229 -2.50 19.74 -9.61
N GLU A 230 -1.90 18.62 -10.02
CA GLU A 230 -1.27 18.46 -11.34
C GLU A 230 -2.29 18.54 -12.49
N ILE A 231 -3.43 17.87 -12.35
CA ILE A 231 -4.49 17.80 -13.40
C ILE A 231 -5.51 18.94 -13.26
N LYS A 232 -5.40 19.81 -12.23
CA LYS A 232 -6.40 20.84 -11.90
C LYS A 232 -7.82 20.28 -11.71
N LEU A 233 -7.94 19.06 -11.18
CA LEU A 233 -9.22 18.39 -10.90
C LEU A 233 -9.81 18.79 -9.53
N LEU A 234 -9.36 19.91 -8.96
CA LEU A 234 -9.85 20.41 -7.68
C LEU A 234 -11.19 21.11 -7.90
N ASP A 235 -12.27 20.48 -7.44
CA ASP A 235 -13.55 21.16 -7.27
C ASP A 235 -13.48 21.97 -5.97
N GLU A 236 -13.45 23.31 -6.09
CA GLU A 236 -13.42 24.23 -4.96
C GLU A 236 -14.79 24.89 -4.76
N TYR A 237 -15.40 24.70 -3.60
CA TYR A 237 -16.60 25.41 -3.18
C TYR A 237 -16.27 26.31 -1.99
N GLN A 238 -16.43 27.62 -2.17
CA GLN A 238 -16.31 28.60 -1.09
C GLN A 238 -17.67 29.20 -0.74
N SER A 239 -18.06 29.14 0.53
CA SER A 239 -19.18 29.92 1.06
C SER A 239 -18.69 30.89 2.13
N VAL A 240 -19.09 32.15 2.01
CA VAL A 240 -18.81 33.20 2.98
C VAL A 240 -20.13 33.68 3.57
N ASP A 241 -20.32 33.42 4.86
CA ASP A 241 -21.47 33.92 5.61
C ASP A 241 -21.03 35.14 6.43
N ARG A 242 -21.70 36.27 6.19
CA ARG A 242 -21.43 37.53 6.88
C ARG A 242 -22.56 37.84 7.85
N VAL A 243 -22.29 37.67 9.15
CA VAL A 243 -23.24 38.04 10.22
C VAL A 243 -22.61 39.18 11.04
N GLY A 244 -22.98 40.42 10.70
CA GLY A 244 -22.40 41.63 11.31
C GLY A 244 -20.95 41.89 10.88
N THR A 245 -20.05 42.17 11.84
CA THR A 245 -18.59 42.28 11.63
C THR A 245 -17.87 40.92 11.60
N SER A 246 -18.59 39.81 11.86
CA SER A 246 -18.06 38.45 11.79
C SER A 246 -18.03 37.94 10.35
N MET A 247 -16.92 37.31 9.95
CA MET A 247 -16.77 36.67 8.65
C MET A 247 -16.44 35.19 8.88
N ASP A 248 -17.42 34.32 8.64
CA ASP A 248 -17.21 32.88 8.62
C ASP A 248 -17.02 32.45 7.16
N SER A 249 -15.93 31.75 6.88
CA SER A 249 -15.65 31.23 5.54
C SER A 249 -15.43 29.73 5.60
N THR A 250 -16.15 29.01 4.74
CA THR A 250 -16.00 27.57 4.55
C THR A 250 -15.51 27.33 3.13
N SER A 251 -14.36 26.66 2.99
CA SER A 251 -13.87 26.14 1.72
C SER A 251 -13.94 24.62 1.75
N LEU A 252 -14.48 24.02 0.69
CA LEU A 252 -14.44 22.58 0.44
C LEU A 252 -13.65 22.35 -0.84
N GLU A 253 -12.56 21.60 -0.76
CA GLU A 253 -11.81 21.12 -1.92
C GLU A 253 -12.03 19.61 -2.02
N THR A 254 -12.46 19.13 -3.18
CA THR A 254 -12.61 17.69 -3.44
C THR A 254 -11.61 17.26 -4.51
N ALA A 255 -10.85 16.22 -4.21
CA ALA A 255 -9.94 15.56 -5.13
C ALA A 255 -10.38 14.10 -5.30
N GLN A 256 -10.54 13.62 -6.54
CA GLN A 256 -10.90 12.23 -6.80
C GLN A 256 -10.18 11.68 -8.03
N GLY A 257 -9.93 10.39 -8.04
CA GLY A 257 -9.25 9.75 -9.16
C GLY A 257 -9.10 8.24 -9.00
N GLU A 258 -8.82 7.60 -10.13
CA GLU A 258 -8.38 6.22 -10.17
C GLU A 258 -6.87 6.18 -10.38
N ILE A 259 -6.19 5.39 -9.55
CA ILE A 259 -4.75 5.29 -9.51
C ILE A 259 -4.34 3.83 -9.66
N LYS A 260 -3.30 3.61 -10.46
CA LYS A 260 -2.64 2.32 -10.63
C LYS A 260 -1.21 2.43 -10.12
N GLY A 261 -0.74 1.37 -9.47
CA GLY A 261 0.61 1.29 -8.93
C GLY A 261 0.78 1.94 -7.56
N PHE A 262 -0.30 2.20 -6.82
CA PHE A 262 -0.19 2.65 -5.43
C PHE A 262 0.50 1.59 -4.59
N TYR A 263 1.59 1.95 -3.92
CA TYR A 263 2.45 0.98 -3.25
C TYR A 263 3.09 1.56 -2.00
N VAL A 264 3.02 0.84 -0.87
CA VAL A 264 3.65 1.25 0.39
C VAL A 264 5.02 0.59 0.51
N VAL A 265 6.07 1.41 0.57
CA VAL A 265 7.47 0.96 0.53
C VAL A 265 8.12 0.87 1.91
N SER A 266 7.57 1.54 2.91
CA SER A 266 8.10 1.56 4.27
C SER A 266 7.02 1.98 5.26
N ARG A 267 7.05 1.39 6.45
CA ARG A 267 6.20 1.79 7.58
C ARG A 267 7.04 1.98 8.84
N MET A 268 6.58 2.86 9.72
CA MET A 268 7.23 3.09 11.01
C MET A 268 6.19 3.29 12.11
N VAL A 269 6.48 2.77 13.29
CA VAL A 269 5.77 3.12 14.52
C VAL A 269 6.67 4.07 15.30
N SER A 270 6.12 5.18 15.79
CA SER A 270 6.88 6.11 16.62
C SER A 270 7.44 5.40 17.86
N PRO A 271 8.59 5.86 18.41
CA PRO A 271 9.18 5.26 19.60
C PRO A 271 8.25 5.24 20.83
N ASP A 272 7.28 6.16 20.89
CA ASP A 272 6.26 6.23 21.94
C ASP A 272 5.00 5.39 21.65
N GLY A 273 4.92 4.72 20.49
CA GLY A 273 3.82 3.87 20.06
C GLY A 273 2.52 4.60 19.71
N ARG A 274 2.53 5.94 19.65
CA ARG A 274 1.32 6.75 19.45
C ARG A 274 0.99 7.02 17.99
N TYR A 275 2.00 7.03 17.12
CA TYR A 275 1.87 7.41 15.73
C TYR A 275 2.38 6.32 14.80
N TYR A 276 1.69 6.17 13.68
CA TYR A 276 1.94 5.20 12.64
C TYR A 276 2.18 5.97 11.35
N TYR A 277 3.28 5.63 10.68
CA TYR A 277 3.73 6.30 9.48
C TYR A 277 3.79 5.31 8.33
N SER A 278 3.35 5.75 7.16
CA SER A 278 3.47 5.00 5.92
C SER A 278 4.08 5.88 4.84
N LEU A 279 5.14 5.38 4.20
CA LEU A 279 5.71 5.96 2.99
C LEU A 279 5.14 5.20 1.80
N ALA A 280 4.34 5.88 1.00
CA ALA A 280 3.76 5.33 -0.22
C ALA A 280 4.32 6.02 -1.46
N VAL A 281 4.30 5.28 -2.56
CA VAL A 281 4.69 5.74 -3.88
C VAL A 281 3.59 5.40 -4.88
N CYS A 282 3.48 6.23 -5.91
CA CYS A 282 2.63 5.98 -7.06
C CYS A 282 3.40 6.42 -8.32
N PRO A 283 3.47 5.60 -9.39
CA PRO A 283 4.04 6.04 -10.65
C PRO A 283 3.40 7.35 -11.12
N GLN A 284 4.22 8.31 -11.55
CA GLN A 284 3.71 9.49 -12.25
C GLN A 284 3.07 9.02 -13.55
N GLN A 285 1.76 9.19 -13.66
CA GLN A 285 1.08 8.95 -14.92
C GLN A 285 1.27 10.20 -15.78
N ASN A 286 1.71 10.02 -17.03
CA ASN A 286 1.61 11.11 -18.00
C ASN A 286 0.12 11.35 -18.24
N PHE A 287 -0.47 12.31 -17.54
CA PHE A 287 -1.80 12.81 -17.82
C PHE A 287 -1.72 13.67 -19.09
N THR A 288 -1.48 13.02 -20.23
CA THR A 288 -1.61 13.67 -21.54
C THR A 288 -3.09 13.80 -21.87
N ASP A 289 -3.51 15.06 -22.09
CA ASP A 289 -4.86 15.50 -22.51
C ASP A 289 -5.44 14.71 -23.70
#